data_AF-A0A8J3PFP6-F1
#
_entry.id   AF-A0A8J3PFP6-F1
#
_cell.length_a   1.000
_cell.length_b   1.000
_cell.length_c   1.000
_cell.angle_alpha   90.00
_cell.angle_beta   90.00
_cell.angle_gamma   90.00
#
_symmetry.space_group_name_H-M   'P 1'
#
loop_
_entity.id
_entity.type
_entity.pdbx_description
1 polymer ?
#
loop_
_entity_poly.entity_id
_entity_poly.type
_entity_poly.pdbx_seq_one_letter_code
_entity_poly.pdbx_strand_id
1 'polypeptide(L)'
;MTLTDAELTVLGLLLEQPRHGYELERVIEQRGIRAWTALGFSSIYYLLDKLAGRGLIEAVGEGPRPAKSRATYRVTGVGRDLCAAATLEALSALTPVRSRVLVAMANSPGLAEQDVAAGLTRRLAALGEQLAEVRAARAAQAPLPAAAVAIFDYCEAMLQADAAWAERTLGALTKETALDRYDVKKARRDLYTAPSKDFTEVDVPELRYLAVDGEGDPNTSPAYTEAVEALFTVAYTLKFAGKKTLDRDFVVGPLEGLWRAADPSVFITRDKAAWAWTMLISQPDWITEEMVRAAVAEAARKKDNPALAAVGLRTLAEGRSVQILHIGSYDDEGPILDRLHRGYLPERGLTFNGDHHEIYLSDPRRTEPAKLKTILRQPVKPA
;
A
#
# COMPACT_ATOMS: atom_id res chain seq x y z
N MET A 1 -43.42 -18.10 -24.52
CA MET A 1 -43.24 -16.67 -24.22
C MET A 1 -42.13 -16.57 -23.19
N THR A 2 -41.09 -15.77 -23.40
CA THR A 2 -40.03 -15.59 -22.40
C THR A 2 -40.43 -14.47 -21.43
N LEU A 3 -40.03 -14.58 -20.17
CA LEU A 3 -40.12 -13.50 -19.18
C LEU A 3 -38.72 -12.92 -19.01
N THR A 4 -38.61 -11.61 -18.89
CA THR A 4 -37.36 -10.99 -18.40
C THR A 4 -37.24 -11.17 -16.88
N ASP A 5 -36.04 -11.04 -16.31
CA ASP A 5 -35.83 -11.14 -14.86
C ASP A 5 -36.72 -10.15 -14.08
N ALA A 6 -36.89 -8.96 -14.63
CA ALA A 6 -37.77 -7.93 -14.07
C ALA A 6 -39.26 -8.34 -14.11
N GLU A 7 -39.72 -8.91 -15.24
CA GLU A 7 -41.08 -9.44 -15.36
C GLU A 7 -41.32 -10.62 -14.40
N LEU A 8 -40.37 -11.55 -14.32
CA LEU A 8 -40.43 -12.71 -13.43
C LEU A 8 -40.46 -12.29 -11.95
N THR A 9 -39.65 -11.30 -11.58
CA THR A 9 -39.62 -10.77 -10.21
C THR A 9 -40.96 -10.13 -9.83
N VAL A 10 -41.52 -9.25 -10.68
CA VAL A 10 -42.82 -8.61 -10.40
C VAL A 10 -43.94 -9.64 -10.33
N LEU A 11 -43.94 -10.61 -11.24
CA LEU A 11 -44.95 -11.68 -11.27
C LEU A 11 -44.87 -12.56 -10.01
N GLY A 12 -43.65 -12.89 -9.55
CA GLY A 12 -43.43 -13.62 -8.29
C GLY A 12 -43.95 -12.86 -7.07
N LEU A 13 -43.72 -11.55 -6.97
CA LEU A 13 -44.23 -10.72 -5.87
C LEU A 13 -45.76 -10.65 -5.83
N LEU A 14 -46.41 -10.70 -7.00
CA LEU A 14 -47.87 -10.75 -7.13
C LEU A 14 -48.45 -12.15 -6.88
N LEU A 15 -47.65 -13.21 -7.04
CA LEU A 15 -48.04 -14.57 -6.67
C LEU A 15 -48.12 -14.77 -5.15
N GLU A 16 -47.30 -14.05 -4.38
CA GLU A 16 -47.37 -14.06 -2.91
C GLU A 16 -48.71 -13.51 -2.42
N GLN A 17 -49.15 -12.39 -2.98
CA GLN A 17 -50.44 -11.76 -2.72
C GLN A 17 -50.74 -10.70 -3.79
N PRO A 18 -52.02 -10.35 -4.03
CA PRO A 18 -52.38 -9.21 -4.86
C PRO A 18 -51.78 -7.92 -4.29
N ARG A 19 -51.22 -7.06 -5.16
CA ARG A 19 -50.56 -5.81 -4.75
C ARG A 19 -50.86 -4.66 -5.69
N HIS A 20 -50.85 -3.46 -5.14
CA HIS A 20 -50.77 -2.22 -5.90
C HIS A 20 -49.32 -1.93 -6.35
N GLY A 21 -49.13 -1.14 -7.41
CA GLY A 21 -47.78 -0.72 -7.87
C GLY A 21 -46.92 -0.06 -6.80
N TYR A 22 -47.50 0.79 -5.96
CA TYR A 22 -46.83 1.40 -4.80
C TYR A 22 -46.40 0.38 -3.73
N GLU A 23 -47.20 -0.67 -3.50
CA GLU A 23 -46.83 -1.72 -2.54
C GLU A 23 -45.70 -2.59 -3.09
N LEU A 24 -45.68 -2.84 -4.40
CA LEU A 24 -44.55 -3.49 -5.07
C LEU A 24 -43.26 -2.70 -4.89
N GLU A 25 -43.30 -1.38 -5.08
CA GLU A 25 -42.14 -0.52 -4.84
C GLU A 25 -41.64 -0.65 -3.40
N ARG A 26 -42.55 -0.54 -2.42
CA ARG A 26 -42.20 -0.65 -1.00
C ARG A 26 -41.56 -2.00 -0.67
N VAL A 27 -42.05 -3.10 -1.26
CA VAL A 27 -41.48 -4.43 -1.05
C VAL A 27 -40.12 -4.58 -1.74
N ILE A 28 -39.96 -4.03 -2.95
CA ILE A 28 -38.69 -4.03 -3.69
C ILE A 28 -37.60 -3.29 -2.91
N GLU A 29 -37.94 -2.13 -2.35
CA GLU A 29 -37.05 -1.35 -1.49
C GLU A 29 -36.76 -2.09 -0.18
N GLN A 30 -37.79 -2.49 0.56
CA GLN A 30 -37.64 -3.16 1.86
C GLN A 30 -36.83 -4.45 1.78
N ARG A 31 -37.02 -5.24 0.71
CA ARG A 31 -36.33 -6.52 0.53
C ARG A 31 -34.98 -6.40 -0.18
N GLY A 32 -34.56 -5.18 -0.56
CA GLY A 32 -33.30 -4.95 -1.25
C GLY A 32 -33.22 -5.65 -2.61
N ILE A 33 -34.35 -5.81 -3.30
CA ILE A 33 -34.45 -6.58 -4.56
C ILE A 33 -33.51 -6.03 -5.64
N ARG A 34 -33.25 -4.72 -5.61
CA ARG A 34 -32.34 -4.03 -6.54
C ARG A 34 -30.89 -4.45 -6.42
N ALA A 35 -30.50 -5.14 -5.34
CA ALA A 35 -29.16 -5.68 -5.20
C ALA A 35 -28.88 -6.85 -6.16
N TRP A 36 -29.93 -7.56 -6.60
CA TRP A 36 -29.79 -8.78 -7.41
C TRP A 36 -30.62 -8.80 -8.70
N THR A 37 -31.45 -7.77 -8.94
CA THR A 37 -32.15 -7.61 -10.22
C THR A 37 -32.26 -6.13 -10.62
N ALA A 38 -32.22 -5.88 -11.93
CA ALA A 38 -32.31 -4.54 -12.50
C ALA A 38 -33.77 -4.07 -12.60
N LEU A 39 -34.27 -3.43 -11.54
CA LEU A 39 -35.64 -2.89 -11.46
C LEU A 39 -35.66 -1.42 -11.02
N GLY A 40 -35.88 -0.51 -11.95
CA GLY A 40 -36.06 0.92 -11.67
C GLY A 40 -37.48 1.26 -11.23
N PHE A 41 -37.67 2.31 -10.43
CA PHE A 41 -39.00 2.75 -9.97
C PHE A 41 -40.00 2.94 -11.13
N SER A 42 -39.61 3.66 -12.18
CA SER A 42 -40.44 3.94 -13.35
C SER A 42 -40.79 2.68 -14.16
N SER A 43 -40.04 1.59 -13.98
CA SER A 43 -40.28 0.33 -14.71
C SER A 43 -41.44 -0.48 -14.15
N ILE A 44 -41.82 -0.32 -12.88
CA ILE A 44 -42.86 -1.15 -12.24
C ILE A 44 -44.20 -1.02 -12.95
N TYR A 45 -44.68 0.21 -13.16
CA TYR A 45 -45.97 0.43 -13.83
C TYR A 45 -45.94 0.02 -15.30
N TYR A 46 -44.81 0.20 -15.98
CA TYR A 46 -44.62 -0.31 -17.34
C TYR A 46 -44.72 -1.83 -17.38
N LEU A 47 -44.08 -2.53 -16.43
CA LEU A 47 -44.12 -3.99 -16.33
C LEU A 47 -45.53 -4.48 -15.99
N LEU A 48 -46.26 -3.81 -15.09
CA LEU A 48 -47.66 -4.13 -14.79
C LEU A 48 -48.54 -4.01 -16.04
N ASP A 49 -48.45 -2.90 -16.78
CA ASP A 49 -49.21 -2.71 -18.03
C ASP A 49 -48.84 -3.80 -19.06
N LYS A 50 -47.55 -4.14 -19.18
CA LYS A 50 -47.07 -5.18 -20.10
C LYS A 50 -47.54 -6.58 -19.72
N LEU A 51 -47.50 -6.94 -18.43
CA LEU A 51 -47.99 -8.23 -17.92
C LEU A 51 -49.51 -8.35 -18.07
N ALA A 52 -50.25 -7.26 -17.82
CA ALA A 52 -51.70 -7.22 -17.99
C ALA A 52 -52.10 -7.33 -19.46
N GLY A 53 -51.41 -6.61 -20.36
CA GLY A 53 -51.62 -6.72 -21.81
C GLY A 53 -51.34 -8.11 -22.37
N ARG A 54 -50.48 -8.89 -21.70
CA ARG A 54 -50.20 -10.30 -22.01
C ARG A 54 -51.16 -11.28 -21.32
N GLY A 55 -52.13 -10.80 -20.54
CA GLY A 55 -53.08 -11.64 -19.80
C GLY A 55 -52.47 -12.43 -18.65
N LEU A 56 -51.28 -12.07 -18.19
CA LEU A 56 -50.57 -12.77 -17.09
C LEU A 56 -51.02 -12.28 -15.71
N ILE A 57 -51.53 -11.06 -15.64
CA ILE A 57 -52.14 -10.47 -14.44
C ILE A 57 -53.45 -9.78 -14.82
N GLU A 58 -54.32 -9.60 -13.84
CA GLU A 58 -55.59 -8.89 -13.96
C GLU A 58 -55.79 -7.92 -12.78
N ALA A 59 -56.54 -6.85 -13.01
CA ALA A 59 -56.89 -5.91 -11.95
C ALA A 59 -58.04 -6.46 -11.09
N VAL A 60 -57.95 -6.29 -9.78
CA VAL A 60 -58.93 -6.74 -8.78
C VAL A 60 -59.61 -5.53 -8.13
N GLY A 61 -60.95 -5.52 -8.09
CA GLY A 61 -61.75 -4.53 -7.37
C GLY A 61 -63.22 -4.51 -7.79
N GLU A 62 -64.12 -4.17 -6.87
CA GLU A 62 -65.56 -3.94 -7.13
C GLU A 62 -65.84 -2.45 -7.39
N GLY A 63 -66.54 -2.12 -8.47
CA GLY A 63 -66.92 -0.75 -8.84
C GLY A 63 -66.34 -0.25 -10.17
N PRO A 64 -66.71 0.97 -10.64
CA PRO A 64 -66.25 1.51 -11.92
C PRO A 64 -64.72 1.60 -11.95
N ARG A 65 -64.15 1.13 -13.08
CA ARG A 65 -62.73 0.86 -13.33
C ARG A 65 -61.81 1.91 -12.66
N PRO A 66 -61.07 1.54 -11.60
CA PRO A 66 -60.21 2.50 -10.89
C PRO A 66 -59.13 3.03 -11.83
N ALA A 67 -58.68 4.27 -11.58
CA ALA A 67 -57.54 4.85 -12.29
C ALA A 67 -56.33 3.90 -12.19
N LYS A 68 -55.57 3.72 -13.29
CA LYS A 68 -54.45 2.77 -13.38
C LYS A 68 -53.45 2.84 -12.22
N SER A 69 -53.27 4.02 -11.64
CA SER A 69 -52.39 4.30 -10.49
C SER A 69 -52.96 3.90 -9.12
N ARG A 70 -54.13 3.25 -9.07
CA ARG A 70 -54.78 2.76 -7.85
C ARG A 70 -55.28 1.31 -7.96
N ALA A 71 -54.97 0.61 -9.06
CA ALA A 71 -55.44 -0.75 -9.31
C ALA A 71 -54.56 -1.80 -8.62
N THR A 72 -55.18 -2.68 -7.84
CA THR A 72 -54.52 -3.87 -7.28
C THR A 72 -54.50 -4.97 -8.33
N TYR A 73 -53.35 -5.60 -8.54
CA TYR A 73 -53.20 -6.66 -9.54
C TYR A 73 -53.09 -8.04 -8.88
N ARG A 74 -53.64 -9.05 -9.54
CA ARG A 74 -53.52 -10.48 -9.19
C ARG A 74 -53.06 -11.28 -10.40
N VAL A 75 -52.30 -12.34 -10.15
CA VAL A 75 -51.80 -13.24 -11.20
C VAL A 75 -52.91 -14.17 -11.71
N THR A 76 -52.99 -14.33 -13.04
CA THR A 76 -53.93 -15.27 -13.70
C THR A 76 -53.40 -16.71 -13.69
N GLY A 77 -54.21 -17.69 -14.11
CA GLY A 77 -53.74 -19.09 -14.27
C GLY A 77 -52.56 -19.19 -15.24
N VAL A 78 -52.68 -18.52 -16.40
CA VAL A 78 -51.61 -18.46 -17.41
C VAL A 78 -50.35 -17.78 -16.86
N GLY A 79 -50.51 -16.71 -16.07
CA GLY A 79 -49.40 -16.04 -15.39
C GLY A 79 -48.67 -16.96 -14.41
N ARG A 80 -49.41 -17.76 -13.63
CA ARG A 80 -48.84 -18.70 -12.67
C ARG A 80 -48.01 -19.79 -13.36
N ASP A 81 -48.56 -20.40 -14.41
CA ASP A 81 -47.88 -21.47 -15.16
C ASP A 81 -46.60 -20.94 -15.81
N LEU A 82 -46.68 -19.75 -16.41
CA LEU A 82 -45.53 -19.13 -17.04
C LEU A 82 -44.45 -18.72 -16.02
N CYS A 83 -44.85 -18.20 -14.86
CA CYS A 83 -43.92 -17.89 -13.77
C CYS A 83 -43.18 -19.15 -13.31
N ALA A 84 -43.89 -20.25 -13.10
CA ALA A 84 -43.29 -21.51 -12.67
C ALA A 84 -42.27 -22.05 -13.70
N ALA A 85 -42.64 -22.04 -14.99
CA ALA A 85 -41.75 -22.48 -16.06
C ALA A 85 -40.47 -21.61 -16.15
N ALA A 86 -40.62 -20.29 -16.09
CA ALA A 86 -39.48 -19.36 -16.13
C ALA A 86 -38.59 -19.46 -14.89
N THR A 87 -39.15 -19.69 -13.70
CA THR A 87 -38.35 -19.94 -12.49
C THR A 87 -37.52 -21.22 -12.62
N LEU A 88 -38.08 -22.31 -13.15
CA LEU A 88 -37.34 -23.56 -13.37
C LEU A 88 -36.21 -23.41 -14.39
N GLU A 89 -36.45 -22.65 -15.47
CA GLU A 89 -35.41 -22.28 -16.42
C GLU A 89 -34.29 -21.48 -15.73
N ALA A 90 -34.63 -20.41 -15.00
CA ALA A 90 -33.66 -19.56 -14.31
C ALA A 90 -32.80 -20.32 -13.28
N LEU A 91 -33.35 -21.36 -12.65
CA LEU A 91 -32.62 -22.21 -11.71
C LEU A 91 -31.61 -23.15 -12.39
N SER A 92 -31.80 -23.47 -13.67
CA SER A 92 -30.97 -24.45 -14.39
C SER A 92 -30.07 -23.83 -15.47
N ALA A 93 -30.40 -22.63 -15.94
CA ALA A 93 -29.64 -21.92 -16.95
C ALA A 93 -28.36 -21.29 -16.38
N LEU A 94 -27.21 -21.64 -16.98
CA LEU A 94 -25.94 -21.00 -16.64
C LEU A 94 -25.87 -19.61 -17.29
N THR A 95 -25.81 -18.56 -16.45
CA THR A 95 -25.58 -17.19 -16.91
C THR A 95 -24.16 -16.73 -16.56
N PRO A 96 -23.27 -16.49 -17.55
CA PRO A 96 -21.92 -16.03 -17.27
C PRO A 96 -21.89 -14.62 -16.66
N VAL A 97 -21.17 -14.46 -15.55
CA VAL A 97 -20.94 -13.14 -14.92
C VAL A 97 -19.95 -12.33 -15.76
N ARG A 98 -20.39 -11.19 -16.30
CA ARG A 98 -19.57 -10.28 -17.11
C ARG A 98 -19.28 -8.99 -16.35
N SER A 99 -18.23 -8.99 -15.53
CA SER A 99 -17.84 -7.80 -14.76
C SER A 99 -17.04 -6.81 -15.60
N ARG A 100 -17.42 -5.52 -15.55
CA ARG A 100 -16.74 -4.43 -16.26
C ARG A 100 -15.27 -4.26 -15.85
N VAL A 101 -14.91 -4.67 -14.62
CA VAL A 101 -13.52 -4.58 -14.14
C VAL A 101 -12.57 -5.45 -14.96
N LEU A 102 -13.04 -6.56 -15.52
CA LEU A 102 -12.21 -7.43 -16.37
C LEU A 102 -11.84 -6.73 -17.69
N VAL A 103 -12.77 -5.95 -18.25
CA VAL A 103 -12.51 -5.11 -19.43
C VAL A 103 -11.53 -4.00 -19.08
N ALA A 104 -11.66 -3.39 -17.90
CA ALA A 104 -10.70 -2.38 -17.44
C ALA A 104 -9.29 -2.96 -17.29
N MET A 105 -9.14 -4.16 -16.71
CA MET A 105 -7.85 -4.84 -16.61
C MET A 105 -7.25 -5.20 -17.97
N ALA A 106 -8.07 -5.64 -18.93
CA ALA A 106 -7.59 -5.92 -20.29
C ALA A 106 -7.01 -4.68 -21.00
N ASN A 107 -7.44 -3.47 -20.59
CA ASN A 107 -6.98 -2.21 -21.15
C ASN A 107 -6.01 -1.46 -20.22
N SER A 108 -5.61 -2.04 -19.09
CA SER A 108 -4.71 -1.39 -18.12
C SER A 108 -3.30 -1.09 -18.63
N PRO A 109 -2.72 -1.76 -19.65
CA PRO A 109 -1.41 -1.39 -20.19
C PRO A 109 -1.33 0.05 -20.72
N GLY A 110 -2.46 0.71 -20.99
CA GLY A 110 -2.51 2.12 -21.36
C GLY A 110 -2.53 3.11 -20.19
N LEU A 111 -2.46 2.63 -18.94
CA LEU A 111 -2.55 3.44 -17.72
C LEU A 111 -1.27 3.34 -16.90
N ALA A 112 -0.95 4.39 -16.14
CA ALA A 112 0.11 4.30 -15.14
C ALA A 112 -0.32 3.34 -14.02
N GLU A 113 0.61 2.51 -13.51
CA GLU A 113 0.31 1.51 -12.47
C GLU A 113 -0.36 2.11 -11.22
N GLN A 114 0.08 3.32 -10.84
CA GLN A 114 -0.49 4.07 -9.72
C GLN A 114 -1.97 4.42 -9.92
N ASP A 115 -2.40 4.67 -11.16
CA ASP A 115 -3.81 4.95 -11.48
C ASP A 115 -4.65 3.68 -11.44
N VAL A 116 -4.10 2.56 -11.92
CA VAL A 116 -4.72 1.23 -11.81
C VAL A 116 -4.91 0.86 -10.34
N ALA A 117 -3.86 1.01 -9.52
CA ALA A 117 -3.90 0.77 -8.09
C ALA A 117 -4.94 1.66 -7.38
N ALA A 118 -4.95 2.97 -7.69
CA ALA A 118 -5.95 3.90 -7.13
C ALA A 118 -7.39 3.53 -7.53
N GLY A 119 -7.59 3.07 -8.77
CA GLY A 119 -8.88 2.57 -9.25
C GLY A 119 -9.36 1.33 -8.49
N LEU A 120 -8.48 0.34 -8.29
CA LEU A 120 -8.77 -0.86 -7.52
C LEU A 120 -9.05 -0.56 -6.04
N THR A 121 -8.32 0.39 -5.43
CA THR A 121 -8.59 0.85 -4.05
C THR A 121 -10.00 1.44 -3.92
N ARG A 122 -10.39 2.33 -4.85
CA ARG A 122 -11.76 2.90 -4.85
C ARG A 122 -12.82 1.82 -5.03
N ARG A 123 -12.56 0.84 -5.90
CA ARG A 123 -13.45 -0.32 -6.09
C ARG A 123 -13.60 -1.13 -4.80
N LEU A 124 -12.50 -1.43 -4.11
CA LEU A 124 -12.52 -2.22 -2.88
C LEU A 124 -13.33 -1.52 -1.78
N ALA A 125 -13.19 -0.20 -1.64
CA ALA A 125 -14.00 0.58 -0.73
C ALA A 125 -15.51 0.46 -1.06
N ALA A 126 -15.88 0.65 -2.33
CA ALA A 126 -17.27 0.52 -2.77
C ALA A 126 -17.84 -0.90 -2.58
N LEU A 127 -17.03 -1.94 -2.81
CA LEU A 127 -17.43 -3.33 -2.53
C LEU A 127 -17.67 -3.56 -1.03
N GLY A 128 -16.84 -2.96 -0.18
CA GLY A 128 -17.01 -3.00 1.28
C GLY A 128 -18.32 -2.33 1.74
N GLU A 129 -18.62 -1.15 1.18
CA GLU A 129 -19.89 -0.44 1.43
C GLU A 129 -21.10 -1.28 0.99
N GLN A 130 -21.08 -1.82 -0.23
CA GLN A 130 -22.16 -2.68 -0.74
C GLN A 130 -22.35 -3.96 0.10
N LEU A 131 -21.26 -4.60 0.54
CA LEU A 131 -21.34 -5.77 1.40
C LEU A 131 -21.97 -5.42 2.76
N ALA A 132 -21.63 -4.25 3.32
CA ALA A 132 -22.24 -3.77 4.56
C ALA A 132 -23.74 -3.50 4.39
N GLU A 133 -24.16 -2.89 3.28
CA GLU A 133 -25.57 -2.66 2.95
C GLU A 133 -26.36 -3.97 2.85
N VAL A 134 -25.84 -4.96 2.12
CA VAL A 134 -26.48 -6.28 1.95
C VAL A 134 -26.65 -6.98 3.31
N ARG A 135 -25.63 -6.94 4.17
CA ARG A 135 -25.67 -7.52 5.51
C ARG A 135 -26.66 -6.80 6.44
N ALA A 136 -26.71 -5.47 6.36
CA ALA A 136 -27.67 -4.68 7.12
C ALA A 136 -29.11 -5.00 6.68
N ALA A 137 -29.36 -5.09 5.37
CA ALA A 137 -30.66 -5.47 4.82
C ALA A 137 -31.09 -6.88 5.25
N ARG A 138 -30.15 -7.85 5.28
CA ARG A 138 -30.39 -9.20 5.79
C ARG A 138 -30.79 -9.19 7.27
N ALA A 139 -30.04 -8.46 8.10
CA ALA A 139 -30.28 -8.37 9.54
C ALA A 139 -31.64 -7.70 9.86
N ALA A 140 -31.99 -6.62 9.14
CA ALA A 140 -33.23 -5.89 9.35
C ALA A 140 -34.50 -6.70 9.01
N GLN A 141 -34.36 -7.77 8.21
CA GLN A 141 -35.47 -8.61 7.76
C GLN A 141 -35.56 -9.96 8.48
N ALA A 142 -34.67 -10.23 9.45
CA ALA A 142 -34.67 -11.49 10.16
C ALA A 142 -35.92 -11.65 11.07
N PRO A 143 -36.50 -12.86 11.18
CA PRO A 143 -36.10 -14.11 10.51
C PRO A 143 -36.60 -14.19 9.06
N LEU A 144 -35.76 -14.74 8.18
CA LEU A 144 -36.02 -14.86 6.74
C LEU A 144 -36.39 -16.29 6.34
N PRO A 145 -37.28 -16.49 5.35
CA PRO A 145 -37.48 -17.79 4.71
C PRO A 145 -36.19 -18.29 4.02
N ALA A 146 -36.05 -19.62 3.89
CA ALA A 146 -34.84 -20.24 3.33
C ALA A 146 -34.46 -19.70 1.94
N ALA A 147 -35.43 -19.43 1.07
CA ALA A 147 -35.17 -18.86 -0.26
C ALA A 147 -34.57 -17.45 -0.19
N ALA A 148 -35.04 -16.61 0.74
CA ALA A 148 -34.50 -15.26 0.93
C ALA A 148 -33.08 -15.32 1.52
N VAL A 149 -32.83 -16.26 2.45
CA VAL A 149 -31.47 -16.53 2.97
C VAL A 149 -30.51 -16.89 1.83
N ALA A 150 -30.91 -17.80 0.93
CA ALA A 150 -30.09 -18.21 -0.21
C ALA A 150 -29.73 -17.05 -1.15
N ILE A 151 -30.65 -16.10 -1.36
CA ILE A 151 -30.38 -14.88 -2.16
C ILE A 151 -29.29 -14.03 -1.49
N PHE A 152 -29.41 -13.78 -0.18
CA PHE A 152 -28.40 -13.03 0.57
C PHE A 152 -27.05 -13.74 0.56
N ASP A 153 -27.03 -15.06 0.78
CA ASP A 153 -25.79 -15.85 0.76
C ASP A 153 -25.08 -15.75 -0.60
N TYR A 154 -25.81 -15.82 -1.71
CA TYR A 154 -25.23 -15.66 -3.04
C TYR A 154 -24.67 -14.24 -3.26
N CYS A 155 -25.44 -13.20 -2.93
CA CYS A 155 -25.00 -11.81 -3.07
C CYS A 155 -23.74 -11.53 -2.24
N GLU A 156 -23.71 -11.96 -0.98
CA GLU A 156 -22.55 -11.82 -0.11
C GLU A 156 -21.33 -12.58 -0.67
N ALA A 157 -21.51 -13.83 -1.10
CA ALA A 157 -20.43 -14.64 -1.65
C ALA A 157 -19.81 -14.00 -2.91
N MET A 158 -20.64 -13.44 -3.80
CA MET A 158 -20.16 -12.77 -5.01
C MET A 158 -19.40 -11.48 -4.70
N LEU A 159 -19.91 -10.66 -3.78
CA LEU A 159 -19.22 -9.43 -3.36
C LEU A 159 -17.89 -9.74 -2.65
N GLN A 160 -17.86 -10.76 -1.80
CA GLN A 160 -16.65 -11.22 -1.13
C GLN A 160 -15.61 -11.75 -2.13
N ALA A 161 -16.05 -12.52 -3.13
CA ALA A 161 -15.15 -13.04 -4.17
C ALA A 161 -14.51 -11.90 -4.98
N ASP A 162 -15.29 -10.87 -5.32
CA ASP A 162 -14.81 -9.67 -6.03
C ASP A 162 -13.84 -8.87 -5.17
N ALA A 163 -14.17 -8.62 -3.89
CA ALA A 163 -13.30 -7.92 -2.95
C ALA A 163 -11.96 -8.64 -2.78
N ALA A 164 -12.00 -9.96 -2.56
CA ALA A 164 -10.80 -10.77 -2.41
C ALA A 164 -9.96 -10.80 -3.68
N TRP A 165 -10.57 -10.79 -4.87
CA TRP A 165 -9.85 -10.65 -6.13
C TRP A 165 -9.18 -9.26 -6.27
N ALA A 166 -9.89 -8.18 -5.94
CA ALA A 166 -9.38 -6.82 -6.00
C ALA A 166 -8.20 -6.62 -5.04
N GLU A 167 -8.30 -7.12 -3.80
CA GLU A 167 -7.23 -7.10 -2.81
C GLU A 167 -5.96 -7.81 -3.30
N ARG A 168 -6.11 -9.05 -3.79
CA ARG A 168 -4.96 -9.82 -4.31
C ARG A 168 -4.28 -9.11 -5.48
N THR A 169 -5.07 -8.55 -6.39
CA THR A 169 -4.56 -7.85 -7.57
C THR A 169 -3.83 -6.57 -7.19
N LEU A 170 -4.40 -5.77 -6.29
CA LEU A 170 -3.75 -4.57 -5.75
C LEU A 170 -2.45 -4.91 -5.01
N GLY A 171 -2.45 -5.98 -4.23
CA GLY A 171 -1.26 -6.48 -3.55
C GLY A 171 -0.14 -6.90 -4.50
N ALA A 172 -0.48 -7.52 -5.63
CA ALA A 172 0.50 -7.88 -6.66
C ALA A 172 1.13 -6.64 -7.32
N LEU A 173 0.30 -5.68 -7.76
CA LEU A 173 0.76 -4.45 -8.39
C LEU A 173 1.67 -3.64 -7.46
N THR A 174 1.26 -3.43 -6.21
CA THR A 174 2.06 -2.68 -5.24
C THR A 174 3.37 -3.36 -4.88
N LYS A 175 3.42 -4.70 -4.91
CA LYS A 175 4.64 -5.47 -4.66
C LYS A 175 5.62 -5.38 -5.83
N GLU A 176 5.11 -5.41 -7.07
CA GLU A 176 5.89 -5.24 -8.29
C GLU A 176 6.55 -3.85 -8.33
N THR A 177 5.78 -2.79 -8.12
CA THR A 177 6.34 -1.42 -8.00
C THR A 177 7.36 -1.29 -6.85
N ALA A 178 7.20 -2.04 -5.76
CA ALA A 178 8.14 -2.05 -4.64
C ALA A 178 9.43 -2.88 -4.90
N LEU A 179 9.40 -3.78 -5.88
CA LEU A 179 10.57 -4.51 -6.37
C LEU A 179 11.36 -3.66 -7.38
N ASP A 180 10.68 -2.82 -8.16
CA ASP A 180 11.31 -2.00 -9.20
C ASP A 180 12.05 -0.77 -8.66
N ARG A 181 11.72 -0.30 -7.44
CA ARG A 181 12.50 0.75 -6.79
C ARG A 181 13.82 0.21 -6.25
N TYR A 182 14.91 0.93 -6.49
CA TYR A 182 16.22 0.57 -5.94
C TYR A 182 16.24 0.71 -4.43
N ASP A 183 16.74 -0.31 -3.73
CA ASP A 183 16.94 -0.29 -2.29
C ASP A 183 18.37 -0.72 -2.01
N VAL A 184 19.19 0.22 -1.50
CA VAL A 184 20.61 -0.01 -1.26
C VAL A 184 20.85 -1.19 -0.32
N LYS A 185 19.97 -1.41 0.67
CA LYS A 185 20.10 -2.53 1.63
C LYS A 185 19.83 -3.88 0.98
N LYS A 186 19.04 -3.90 -0.09
CA LYS A 186 18.81 -5.13 -0.89
C LYS A 186 19.90 -5.32 -1.92
N ALA A 187 20.29 -4.25 -2.62
CA ALA A 187 21.29 -4.27 -3.68
C ALA A 187 22.71 -4.55 -3.17
N ARG A 188 23.01 -4.25 -1.89
CA ARG A 188 24.30 -4.44 -1.22
C ARG A 188 24.11 -5.10 0.15
N ARG A 189 23.38 -6.22 0.18
CA ARG A 189 23.00 -6.89 1.43
C ARG A 189 24.19 -7.25 2.33
N ASP A 190 25.31 -7.63 1.71
CA ASP A 190 26.61 -7.89 2.32
C ASP A 190 27.17 -6.68 3.10
N LEU A 191 26.87 -5.46 2.67
CA LEU A 191 27.32 -4.23 3.33
C LEU A 191 26.34 -3.78 4.43
N TYR A 192 25.05 -4.08 4.29
CA TYR A 192 24.01 -3.67 5.24
C TYR A 192 23.54 -4.80 6.17
N THR A 193 24.29 -5.90 6.23
CA THR A 193 24.07 -7.02 7.16
C THR A 193 25.41 -7.52 7.68
N ALA A 194 25.53 -7.66 9.00
CA ALA A 194 26.67 -8.28 9.66
C ALA A 194 26.19 -9.19 10.81
N PRO A 195 26.92 -10.26 11.16
CA PRO A 195 26.67 -10.99 12.39
C PRO A 195 26.97 -10.11 13.60
N SER A 196 26.29 -10.34 14.72
CA SER A 196 26.53 -9.60 15.96
C SER A 196 27.53 -10.27 16.91
N LYS A 197 27.91 -11.53 16.63
CA LYS A 197 28.78 -12.32 17.50
C LYS A 197 30.26 -12.07 17.23
N ASP A 198 30.63 -12.02 15.95
CA ASP A 198 32.01 -11.92 15.51
C ASP A 198 32.14 -10.99 14.31
N PHE A 199 33.36 -10.56 14.00
CA PHE A 199 33.66 -9.67 12.89
C PHE A 199 33.67 -10.40 11.56
N THR A 200 33.35 -9.67 10.49
CA THR A 200 33.36 -10.16 9.12
C THR A 200 34.14 -9.21 8.24
N GLU A 201 35.04 -9.74 7.42
CA GLU A 201 35.70 -8.96 6.37
C GLU A 201 34.74 -8.76 5.19
N VAL A 202 34.72 -7.55 4.66
CA VAL A 202 33.94 -7.15 3.49
C VAL A 202 34.83 -6.31 2.57
N ASP A 203 34.54 -6.35 1.27
CA ASP A 203 35.16 -5.45 0.30
C ASP A 203 34.11 -4.45 -0.14
N VAL A 204 34.31 -3.19 0.24
CA VAL A 204 33.38 -2.11 -0.04
C VAL A 204 33.77 -1.47 -1.36
N PRO A 205 32.95 -1.62 -2.42
CA PRO A 205 33.25 -0.99 -3.71
C PRO A 205 33.16 0.53 -3.57
N GLU A 206 33.60 1.23 -4.61
CA GLU A 206 33.38 2.66 -4.70
C GLU A 206 31.87 2.97 -4.70
N LEU A 207 31.41 3.77 -3.73
CA LEU A 207 30.01 4.14 -3.55
C LEU A 207 29.84 5.66 -3.52
N ARG A 208 28.65 6.11 -3.93
CA ARG A 208 28.28 7.54 -3.92
C ARG A 208 27.39 7.86 -2.74
N TYR A 209 27.61 9.03 -2.16
CA TYR A 209 26.95 9.51 -0.96
C TYR A 209 26.59 10.97 -1.10
N LEU A 210 25.42 11.36 -0.56
CA LEU A 210 25.29 12.72 -0.06
C LEU A 210 26.12 12.82 1.21
N ALA A 211 26.91 13.89 1.33
CA ALA A 211 27.83 14.05 2.43
C ALA A 211 27.81 15.47 3.00
N VAL A 212 27.95 15.58 4.32
CA VAL A 212 28.16 16.85 5.04
C VAL A 212 29.23 16.62 6.10
N ASP A 213 30.25 17.48 6.12
CA ASP A 213 31.27 17.49 7.16
C ASP A 213 30.83 18.32 8.36
N GLY A 214 31.32 17.94 9.54
CA GLY A 214 31.18 18.72 10.75
C GLY A 214 32.15 18.27 11.84
N GLU A 215 32.09 18.98 12.97
CA GLU A 215 32.96 18.77 14.11
C GLU A 215 32.16 18.88 15.42
N GLY A 216 32.70 18.27 16.47
CA GLY A 216 32.15 18.32 17.83
C GLY A 216 31.15 17.19 18.14
N ASP A 217 30.69 17.18 19.40
CA ASP A 217 29.88 16.09 19.95
C ASP A 217 28.49 16.02 19.29
N PRO A 218 28.13 14.88 18.67
CA PRO A 218 26.83 14.72 18.02
C PRO A 218 25.63 14.85 18.96
N ASN A 219 25.82 14.68 20.27
CA ASN A 219 24.75 14.76 21.27
C ASN A 219 24.39 16.20 21.65
N THR A 220 25.31 17.15 21.44
CA THR A 220 25.16 18.53 21.94
C THR A 220 25.32 19.58 20.84
N SER A 221 25.89 19.23 19.68
CA SER A 221 26.13 20.16 18.58
C SER A 221 24.87 20.42 17.75
N PRO A 222 24.38 21.67 17.66
CA PRO A 222 23.32 22.04 16.72
C PRO A 222 23.71 21.74 15.27
N ALA A 223 24.99 21.93 14.92
CA ALA A 223 25.51 21.67 13.58
C ALA A 223 25.32 20.21 13.15
N TYR A 224 25.41 19.25 14.08
CA TYR A 224 25.12 17.84 13.78
C TYR A 224 23.65 17.62 13.42
N THR A 225 22.74 18.18 14.23
CA THR A 225 21.30 18.06 13.97
C THR A 225 20.91 18.72 12.65
N GLU A 226 21.45 19.91 12.38
CA GLU A 226 21.25 20.65 11.14
C GLU A 226 21.77 19.87 9.92
N ALA A 227 22.97 19.27 10.02
CA ALA A 227 23.56 18.46 8.95
C ALA A 227 22.71 17.22 8.62
N VAL A 228 22.27 16.47 9.64
CA VAL A 228 21.41 15.30 9.45
C VAL A 228 20.08 15.70 8.82
N GLU A 229 19.46 16.78 9.30
CA GLU A 229 18.22 17.30 8.70
C GLU A 229 18.41 17.73 7.25
N ALA A 230 19.51 18.42 6.93
CA ALA A 230 19.84 18.86 5.58
C ALA A 230 20.03 17.66 4.64
N LEU A 231 20.79 16.64 5.07
CA LEU A 231 21.00 15.41 4.30
C LEU A 231 19.69 14.71 3.95
N PHE A 232 18.82 14.47 4.94
CA PHE A 232 17.53 13.85 4.66
C PHE A 232 16.65 14.73 3.77
N THR A 233 16.64 16.05 3.97
CA THR A 233 15.86 16.97 3.14
C THR A 233 16.29 16.90 1.67
N VAL A 234 17.59 16.88 1.39
CA VAL A 234 18.14 16.74 0.03
C VAL A 234 17.88 15.35 -0.54
N ALA A 235 18.08 14.29 0.25
CA ALA A 235 17.84 12.90 -0.18
C ALA A 235 16.38 12.67 -0.60
N TYR A 236 15.40 13.16 0.17
CA TYR A 236 14.00 13.07 -0.20
C TYR A 236 13.65 13.92 -1.43
N THR A 237 14.25 15.11 -1.55
CA THR A 237 14.06 15.96 -2.75
C THR A 237 14.56 15.24 -4.00
N LEU A 238 15.74 14.60 -3.93
CA LEU A 238 16.29 13.79 -5.02
C LEU A 238 15.44 12.56 -5.35
N LYS A 239 14.92 11.86 -4.35
CA LYS A 239 14.01 10.73 -4.54
C LYS A 239 12.79 11.14 -5.37
N PHE A 240 12.14 12.24 -5.01
CA PHE A 240 10.95 12.72 -5.72
C PHE A 240 11.29 13.28 -7.10
N ALA A 241 12.42 13.97 -7.24
CA ALA A 241 12.89 14.45 -8.53
C ALA A 241 13.19 13.28 -9.48
N GLY A 242 13.95 12.27 -9.04
CA GLY A 242 14.29 11.08 -9.84
C GLY A 242 13.06 10.30 -10.30
N LYS A 243 12.07 10.11 -9.42
CA LYS A 243 10.80 9.49 -9.80
C LYS A 243 10.05 10.31 -10.86
N LYS A 244 10.09 11.65 -10.78
CA LYS A 244 9.36 12.53 -11.69
C LYS A 244 10.05 12.71 -13.05
N THR A 245 11.38 12.84 -13.07
CA THR A 245 12.12 13.24 -14.27
C THR A 245 12.80 12.08 -14.98
N LEU A 246 13.16 11.01 -14.26
CA LEU A 246 13.90 9.87 -14.79
C LEU A 246 13.10 8.57 -14.77
N ASP A 247 11.88 8.58 -14.22
CA ASP A 247 11.07 7.39 -13.94
C ASP A 247 11.86 6.32 -13.13
N ARG A 248 12.74 6.78 -12.24
CA ARG A 248 13.57 5.93 -11.38
C ARG A 248 13.31 6.26 -9.92
N ASP A 249 12.67 5.35 -9.19
CA ASP A 249 12.46 5.46 -7.76
C ASP A 249 13.53 4.69 -6.96
N PHE A 250 13.85 5.18 -5.76
CA PHE A 250 14.73 4.51 -4.82
C PHE A 250 14.33 4.75 -3.37
N VAL A 251 14.70 3.83 -2.49
CA VAL A 251 14.53 3.95 -1.03
C VAL A 251 15.72 4.75 -0.49
N VAL A 252 15.45 5.81 0.27
CA VAL A 252 16.49 6.58 0.97
C VAL A 252 17.21 5.64 1.94
N GLY A 253 18.55 5.59 1.84
CA GLY A 253 19.39 4.72 2.67
C GLY A 253 19.35 5.10 4.16
N PRO A 254 19.89 4.23 5.05
CA PRO A 254 20.14 4.61 6.43
C PRO A 254 21.11 5.81 6.50
N LEU A 255 21.09 6.51 7.63
CA LEU A 255 22.16 7.45 7.93
C LEU A 255 23.46 6.66 8.14
N GLU A 256 24.54 7.18 7.61
CA GLU A 256 25.90 6.64 7.75
C GLU A 256 26.80 7.76 8.29
N GLY A 257 27.84 7.40 9.04
CA GLY A 257 28.74 8.36 9.68
C GLY A 257 30.18 7.91 9.62
N LEU A 258 31.05 8.76 9.09
CA LEU A 258 32.50 8.61 9.22
C LEU A 258 32.97 9.39 10.44
N TRP A 259 33.77 8.76 11.29
CA TRP A 259 34.27 9.30 12.54
C TRP A 259 35.79 9.26 12.55
N ARG A 260 36.40 10.42 12.83
CA ARG A 260 37.84 10.61 12.82
C ARG A 260 38.27 11.55 13.95
N ALA A 261 39.48 11.32 14.43
CA ALA A 261 40.10 12.19 15.41
C ALA A 261 41.62 12.26 15.17
N ALA A 262 42.21 13.40 15.54
CA ALA A 262 43.64 13.64 15.36
C ALA A 262 44.52 12.72 16.24
N ASP A 263 44.00 12.31 17.40
CA ASP A 263 44.62 11.29 18.25
C ASP A 263 43.67 10.08 18.36
N PRO A 264 44.04 8.90 17.83
CA PRO A 264 43.23 7.69 17.97
C PRO A 264 42.90 7.30 19.41
N SER A 265 43.67 7.77 20.40
CA SER A 265 43.40 7.53 21.82
C SER A 265 42.08 8.16 22.30
N VAL A 266 41.55 9.18 21.62
CA VAL A 266 40.27 9.82 21.99
C VAL A 266 39.04 8.96 21.75
N PHE A 267 39.13 7.93 20.90
CA PHE A 267 38.06 6.93 20.78
C PHE A 267 38.01 6.00 22.00
N ILE A 268 39.14 5.85 22.70
CA ILE A 268 39.24 5.07 23.94
C ILE A 268 38.84 5.93 25.15
N THR A 269 39.24 7.21 25.20
CA THR A 269 38.89 8.13 26.30
C THR A 269 37.52 8.77 26.15
N ARG A 270 36.88 8.62 24.98
CA ARG A 270 35.53 9.13 24.64
C ARG A 270 35.39 10.65 24.77
N ASP A 271 36.46 11.38 24.46
CA ASP A 271 36.39 12.84 24.35
C ASP A 271 35.69 13.24 23.04
N LYS A 272 34.36 13.23 23.06
CA LYS A 272 33.48 13.48 21.90
C LYS A 272 33.60 14.91 21.36
N ALA A 273 34.20 15.84 22.09
CA ALA A 273 34.38 17.21 21.66
C ALA A 273 35.47 17.37 20.59
N ALA A 274 36.43 16.43 20.52
CA ALA A 274 37.53 16.44 19.56
C ALA A 274 37.22 15.65 18.26
N TRP A 275 35.97 15.21 18.07
CA TRP A 275 35.59 14.40 16.92
C TRP A 275 35.30 15.26 15.70
N ALA A 276 35.90 14.89 14.57
CA ALA A 276 35.49 15.34 13.26
C ALA A 276 34.69 14.22 12.60
N TRP A 277 33.61 14.58 11.92
CA TRP A 277 32.71 13.60 11.32
C TRP A 277 32.25 14.01 9.93
N THR A 278 31.88 13.01 9.14
CA THR A 278 31.19 13.21 7.87
C THR A 278 29.93 12.37 7.89
N MET A 279 28.77 13.02 7.88
CA MET A 279 27.49 12.32 7.78
C MET A 279 27.17 12.02 6.32
N LEU A 280 26.64 10.83 6.08
CA LEU A 280 26.49 10.24 4.76
C LEU A 280 25.09 9.65 4.55
N ILE A 281 24.57 9.73 3.32
CA ILE A 281 23.42 8.94 2.85
C ILE A 281 23.73 8.39 1.46
N SER A 282 23.81 7.07 1.31
CA SER A 282 24.13 6.40 0.04
C SER A 282 23.15 6.78 -1.08
N GLN A 283 23.70 7.01 -2.28
CA GLN A 283 22.95 7.37 -3.48
C GLN A 283 23.16 6.33 -4.59
N PRO A 284 22.13 6.08 -5.42
CA PRO A 284 22.29 5.31 -6.65
C PRO A 284 23.29 5.94 -7.64
N ASP A 285 23.84 5.12 -8.54
CA ASP A 285 24.85 5.51 -9.53
C ASP A 285 24.35 6.50 -10.60
N TRP A 286 23.04 6.59 -10.84
CA TRP A 286 22.45 7.56 -11.75
C TRP A 286 22.28 8.96 -11.13
N ILE A 287 22.48 9.12 -9.81
CA ILE A 287 22.45 10.44 -9.19
C ILE A 287 23.75 11.18 -9.52
N THR A 288 23.60 12.35 -10.12
CA THR A 288 24.71 13.22 -10.55
C THR A 288 24.84 14.45 -9.65
N GLU A 289 26.02 15.08 -9.67
CA GLU A 289 26.28 16.30 -8.91
C GLU A 289 25.36 17.46 -9.31
N GLU A 290 24.95 17.55 -10.58
CA GLU A 290 23.97 18.53 -11.04
C GLU A 290 22.58 18.32 -10.40
N MET A 291 22.13 17.06 -10.32
CA MET A 291 20.88 16.73 -9.64
C MET A 291 20.95 17.11 -8.15
N VAL A 292 22.07 16.86 -7.48
CA VAL A 292 22.27 17.24 -6.07
C VAL A 292 22.23 18.75 -5.91
N ARG A 293 22.93 19.52 -6.75
CA ARG A 293 22.89 21.00 -6.71
C ARG A 293 21.48 21.54 -6.91
N ALA A 294 20.71 20.98 -7.83
CA ALA A 294 19.31 21.36 -8.05
C ALA A 294 18.44 21.04 -6.83
N ALA A 295 18.62 19.87 -6.22
CA ALA A 295 17.88 19.46 -5.02
C ALA A 295 18.22 20.34 -3.80
N VAL A 296 19.49 20.71 -3.61
CA VAL A 296 19.91 21.67 -2.57
C VAL A 296 19.23 23.02 -2.77
N ALA A 297 19.23 23.55 -4.00
CA ALA A 297 18.58 24.82 -4.32
C ALA A 297 17.06 24.78 -4.09
N GLU A 298 16.40 23.65 -4.40
CA GLU A 298 14.98 23.48 -4.10
C GLU A 298 14.72 23.37 -2.59
N ALA A 299 15.54 22.62 -1.86
CA ALA A 299 15.44 22.46 -0.42
C ALA A 299 15.60 23.80 0.31
N ALA A 300 16.59 24.60 -0.09
CA ALA A 300 16.87 25.92 0.50
C ALA A 300 15.73 26.94 0.29
N ARG A 301 14.88 26.76 -0.72
CA ARG A 301 13.66 27.59 -0.89
C ARG A 301 12.56 27.24 0.11
N LYS A 302 12.55 26.00 0.61
CA LYS A 302 11.48 25.47 1.47
C LYS A 302 11.84 25.50 2.94
N LYS A 303 13.13 25.41 3.28
CA LYS A 303 13.64 25.34 4.65
C LYS A 303 14.83 26.25 4.82
N ASP A 304 14.83 26.97 5.93
CA ASP A 304 15.99 27.73 6.41
C ASP A 304 16.87 26.80 7.27
N ASN A 305 17.87 26.19 6.64
CA ASN A 305 18.86 25.34 7.32
C ASN A 305 20.25 25.65 6.73
N PRO A 306 21.20 26.15 7.54
CA PRO A 306 22.50 26.60 7.06
C PRO A 306 23.37 25.46 6.52
N ALA A 307 23.16 24.23 6.98
CA ALA A 307 23.91 23.06 6.53
C ALA A 307 23.55 22.60 5.10
N LEU A 308 22.44 23.08 4.53
CA LEU A 308 22.04 22.75 3.15
C LEU A 308 23.13 23.10 2.12
N ALA A 309 23.82 24.23 2.32
CA ALA A 309 24.90 24.67 1.43
C ALA A 309 26.15 23.77 1.49
N ALA A 310 26.31 23.00 2.58
CA ALA A 310 27.41 22.08 2.78
C ALA A 310 27.15 20.67 2.23
N VAL A 311 25.90 20.35 1.83
CA VAL A 311 25.54 19.06 1.25
C VAL A 311 26.12 18.92 -0.15
N GLY A 312 27.00 17.93 -0.34
CA GLY A 312 27.59 17.60 -1.64
C GLY A 312 27.46 16.13 -2.00
N LEU A 313 27.65 15.80 -3.27
CA LEU A 313 27.82 14.42 -3.73
C LEU A 313 29.29 14.03 -3.57
N ARG A 314 29.58 12.95 -2.86
CA ARG A 314 30.93 12.41 -2.69
C ARG A 314 30.99 10.96 -3.13
N THR A 315 32.16 10.58 -3.61
CA THR A 315 32.48 9.21 -3.97
C THR A 315 33.52 8.71 -2.98
N LEU A 316 33.24 7.58 -2.34
CA LEU A 316 34.09 6.98 -1.30
C LEU A 316 34.50 5.58 -1.75
N ALA A 317 35.81 5.36 -1.85
CA ALA A 317 36.42 4.06 -2.06
C ALA A 317 36.93 3.54 -0.71
N GLU A 318 36.06 2.86 0.03
CA GLU A 318 36.38 2.38 1.38
C GLU A 318 37.23 1.09 1.32
N GLY A 319 36.98 0.21 0.34
CA GLY A 319 37.80 -0.96 0.07
C GLY A 319 37.67 -2.05 1.14
N ARG A 320 38.77 -2.76 1.42
CA ARG A 320 38.79 -3.84 2.40
C ARG A 320 38.49 -3.29 3.79
N SER A 321 37.40 -3.76 4.38
CA SER A 321 36.94 -3.36 5.70
C SER A 321 36.57 -4.56 6.56
N VAL A 322 36.54 -4.36 7.87
CA VAL A 322 36.03 -5.30 8.86
C VAL A 322 34.76 -4.71 9.45
N GLN A 323 33.67 -5.47 9.53
CA GLN A 323 32.41 -5.01 10.10
C GLN A 323 31.77 -6.00 11.07
N ILE A 324 30.97 -5.47 12.00
CA ILE A 324 30.14 -6.23 12.95
C ILE A 324 28.82 -5.49 13.21
N LEU A 325 27.77 -6.23 13.54
CA LEU A 325 26.50 -5.64 13.99
C LEU A 325 26.52 -5.41 15.51
N HIS A 326 26.51 -4.16 15.93
CA HIS A 326 26.22 -3.77 17.31
C HIS A 326 24.71 -3.73 17.56
N ILE A 327 24.29 -4.27 18.71
CA ILE A 327 22.91 -4.20 19.18
C ILE A 327 22.93 -3.62 20.60
N GLY A 328 22.46 -2.39 20.75
CA GLY A 328 22.53 -1.65 22.02
C GLY A 328 22.72 -0.15 21.80
N SER A 329 22.88 0.60 22.90
CA SER A 329 23.11 2.05 22.82
C SER A 329 24.42 2.34 22.08
N TYR A 330 24.48 3.47 21.38
CA TYR A 330 25.75 3.96 20.80
C TYR A 330 26.82 4.16 21.88
N ASP A 331 26.38 4.39 23.13
CA ASP A 331 27.29 4.52 24.25
C ASP A 331 27.94 3.22 24.73
N ASP A 332 27.47 2.07 24.26
CA ASP A 332 27.92 0.74 24.67
C ASP A 332 28.86 0.08 23.65
N GLU A 333 29.34 0.82 22.65
CA GLU A 333 30.16 0.28 21.55
C GLU A 333 31.63 0.06 21.95
N GLY A 334 32.09 0.71 23.02
CA GLY A 334 33.49 0.70 23.48
C GLY A 334 34.12 -0.70 23.61
N PRO A 335 33.47 -1.69 24.26
CA PRO A 335 34.01 -3.05 24.36
C PRO A 335 34.19 -3.75 23.00
N ILE A 336 33.30 -3.50 22.03
CA ILE A 336 33.41 -4.08 20.68
C ILE A 336 34.58 -3.44 19.92
N LEU A 337 34.71 -2.12 20.00
CA LEU A 337 35.82 -1.39 19.37
C LEU A 337 37.17 -1.79 20.00
N ASP A 338 37.25 -1.96 21.32
CA ASP A 338 38.48 -2.43 21.97
C ASP A 338 38.88 -3.84 21.49
N ARG A 339 37.90 -4.76 21.37
CA ARG A 339 38.12 -6.11 20.82
C ARG A 339 38.60 -6.07 19.37
N LEU A 340 38.06 -5.15 18.56
CA LEU A 340 38.49 -4.94 17.18
C LEU A 340 39.96 -4.51 17.13
N HIS A 341 40.30 -3.43 17.83
CA HIS A 341 41.60 -2.77 17.69
C HIS A 341 42.75 -3.47 18.43
N ARG A 342 42.49 -4.08 19.60
CA ARG A 342 43.54 -4.73 20.40
C ARG A 342 43.69 -6.23 20.14
N GLY A 343 42.65 -6.87 19.60
CA GLY A 343 42.64 -8.32 19.34
C GLY A 343 42.56 -8.64 17.85
N TYR A 344 41.40 -8.37 17.25
CA TYR A 344 41.08 -8.89 15.91
C TYR A 344 42.04 -8.40 14.81
N LEU A 345 42.37 -7.10 14.79
CA LEU A 345 43.25 -6.52 13.76
C LEU A 345 44.72 -7.00 13.92
N PRO A 346 45.36 -6.90 15.10
CA PRO A 346 46.74 -7.37 15.26
C PRO A 346 46.92 -8.87 15.01
N GLU A 347 45.99 -9.71 15.47
CA GLU A 347 46.03 -11.17 15.26
C GLU A 347 46.04 -11.57 13.78
N ARG A 348 45.52 -10.70 12.90
CA ARG A 348 45.44 -10.92 11.44
C ARG A 348 46.46 -10.10 10.65
N GLY A 349 47.38 -9.40 11.32
CA GLY A 349 48.36 -8.53 10.66
C GLY A 349 47.69 -7.37 9.89
N LEU A 350 46.62 -6.81 10.44
CA LEU A 350 45.88 -5.69 9.87
C LEU A 350 46.07 -4.42 10.70
N THR A 351 46.04 -3.27 10.03
CA THR A 351 46.03 -1.94 10.65
C THR A 351 44.99 -1.04 9.99
N PHE A 352 44.77 0.15 10.55
CA PHE A 352 43.80 1.13 10.10
C PHE A 352 44.06 1.60 8.66
N ASN A 353 42.99 1.78 7.89
CA ASN A 353 43.03 2.32 6.53
C ASN A 353 42.01 3.45 6.31
N GLY A 354 41.77 4.29 7.31
CA GLY A 354 40.86 5.43 7.23
C GLY A 354 39.93 5.56 8.43
N ASP A 355 38.91 6.36 8.24
CA ASP A 355 37.93 6.76 9.26
C ASP A 355 37.09 5.56 9.74
N HIS A 356 36.64 5.60 10.99
CA HIS A 356 35.67 4.63 11.50
C HIS A 356 34.30 4.88 10.88
N HIS A 357 33.63 3.85 10.38
CA HIS A 357 32.38 3.97 9.63
C HIS A 357 31.23 3.29 10.36
N GLU A 358 30.22 4.08 10.74
CA GLU A 358 29.00 3.60 11.39
C GLU A 358 27.79 3.70 10.45
N ILE A 359 26.94 2.67 10.43
CA ILE A 359 25.70 2.62 9.64
C ILE A 359 24.51 2.43 10.59
N TYR A 360 23.68 3.47 10.74
CA TYR A 360 22.54 3.47 11.67
C TYR A 360 21.30 2.83 11.04
N LEU A 361 21.11 1.53 11.28
CA LEU A 361 19.98 0.78 10.71
C LEU A 361 18.65 1.05 11.42
N SER A 362 18.70 1.62 12.62
CA SER A 362 17.52 1.93 13.45
C SER A 362 17.39 3.44 13.67
N ASP A 363 16.15 3.94 13.71
CA ASP A 363 15.87 5.34 14.08
C ASP A 363 15.84 5.45 15.61
N PRO A 364 16.77 6.21 16.23
CA PRO A 364 16.84 6.36 17.69
C PRO A 364 15.64 7.08 18.29
N ARG A 365 14.85 7.81 17.49
CA ARG A 365 13.61 8.46 17.96
C ARG A 365 12.45 7.49 18.09
N ARG A 366 12.56 6.30 17.48
CA ARG A 366 11.48 5.31 17.38
C ARG A 366 11.83 3.96 18.00
N THR A 367 13.08 3.76 18.38
CA THR A 367 13.61 2.48 18.83
C THR A 367 14.24 2.66 20.20
N GLU A 368 13.88 1.80 21.14
CA GLU A 368 14.49 1.80 22.47
C GLU A 368 16.02 1.57 22.36
N PRO A 369 16.86 2.25 23.16
CA PRO A 369 18.32 2.17 23.05
C PRO A 369 18.88 0.73 23.03
N ALA A 370 18.33 -0.17 23.85
CA ALA A 370 18.77 -1.58 23.91
C ALA A 370 18.46 -2.41 22.65
N LYS A 371 17.66 -1.87 21.71
CA LYS A 371 17.26 -2.54 20.46
C LYS A 371 17.81 -1.83 19.22
N LEU A 372 18.59 -0.76 19.40
CA LEU A 372 19.25 -0.08 18.29
C LEU A 372 20.21 -1.04 17.60
N LYS A 373 20.34 -0.86 16.29
CA LYS A 373 21.19 -1.68 15.42
C LYS A 373 22.08 -0.75 14.63
N THR A 374 23.38 -0.91 14.82
CA THR A 374 24.42 -0.14 14.13
C THR A 374 25.42 -1.13 13.54
N ILE A 375 25.77 -0.98 12.26
CA ILE A 375 26.94 -1.69 11.74
C ILE A 375 28.15 -0.82 12.04
N LEU A 376 29.11 -1.38 12.78
CA LEU A 376 30.41 -0.78 13.02
C LEU A 376 31.36 -1.36 11.99
N ARG A 377 31.99 -0.50 11.19
CA ARG A 377 32.90 -0.88 10.12
C ARG A 377 34.21 -0.10 10.23
N GLN A 378 35.31 -0.80 10.05
CA GLN A 378 36.65 -0.23 10.04
C GLN A 378 37.36 -0.60 8.73
N PRO A 379 37.75 0.37 7.90
CA PRO A 379 38.68 0.16 6.79
C PRO A 379 40.04 -0.35 7.30
N VAL A 380 40.58 -1.36 6.62
CA VAL A 380 41.82 -2.05 7.03
C VAL A 380 42.80 -2.24 5.86
N LYS A 381 44.09 -2.31 6.19
CA LYS A 381 45.18 -2.69 5.27
C LYS A 381 46.17 -3.61 5.98
N PRO A 382 47.03 -4.35 5.25
CA PRO A 382 48.14 -5.07 5.86
C PRO A 382 49.01 -4.15 6.72
N ALA A 383 49.40 -4.62 7.91
CA ALA A 383 50.18 -3.90 8.91
C ALA A 383 51.62 -3.58 8.48
#